data_AF-A0A699ZDF6-F1
#
_entry.id   AF-A0A699ZDF6-F1
#
_cell.length_a   1.000
_cell.length_b   1.000
_cell.length_c   1.000
_cell.angle_alpha   90.00
_cell.angle_beta   90.00
_cell.angle_gamma   90.00
#
_symmetry.space_group_name_H-M   'P 1'
#
loop_
_entity.id
_entity.type
_entity.pdbx_description
1 polymer ?
#
loop_
_entity_poly.entity_id
_entity_poly.type
_entity_poly.pdbx_seq_one_letter_code
_entity_poly.pdbx_strand_id
1 'polypeptide(L)'
;MHVCRYILWEAEDEGLQLPYACRMGCCTACAVRIKEGAMHQPEALGISKELKEQGYGLMCVGYPLTDLVLETVSEDEVYELQFGEYFAKQALDPTNAVNIEHDDYALSIANMDE
;
A
#
# COMPACT_ATOMS: atom_id res chain seq x y z
N MET A 1 17.28 -10.07 25.58
CA MET A 1 17.37 -10.61 24.21
C MET A 1 16.18 -10.03 23.46
N HIS A 2 16.36 -8.93 22.73
CA HIS A 2 15.26 -8.34 21.97
C HIS A 2 14.96 -9.29 20.81
N VAL A 3 13.77 -9.87 20.82
CA VAL A 3 13.27 -10.68 19.72
C VAL A 3 12.88 -9.68 18.62
N CYS A 4 13.59 -9.68 17.49
CA CYS A 4 13.16 -8.92 16.32
C CYS A 4 11.96 -9.64 15.72
N ARG A 5 10.75 -9.24 16.12
CA ARG A 5 9.49 -9.76 15.58
C ARG A 5 8.82 -8.68 14.73
N TYR A 6 7.96 -9.11 13.81
CA TYR A 6 7.20 -8.18 12.99
C TYR A 6 6.16 -7.43 13.81
N ILE A 7 5.99 -6.14 13.50
CA ILE A 7 5.12 -5.21 14.21
C ILE A 7 3.67 -5.70 14.24
N LEU A 8 3.16 -6.19 13.09
CA LEU A 8 1.80 -6.75 13.03
C LEU A 8 1.62 -7.91 14.00
N TRP A 9 2.63 -8.78 14.14
CA TRP A 9 2.51 -9.92 15.05
C TRP A 9 2.41 -9.44 16.50
N GLU A 10 3.35 -8.59 16.94
CA GLU A 10 3.31 -8.05 18.31
C GLU A 10 1.99 -7.32 18.60
N ALA A 11 1.48 -6.54 17.64
CA ALA A 11 0.19 -5.88 17.79
C ALA A 11 -0.97 -6.86 17.98
N GLU A 12 -1.00 -7.96 17.23
CA GLU A 12 -2.03 -8.99 17.37
C GLU A 12 -1.95 -9.75 18.71
N ASP A 13 -0.75 -10.04 19.19
CA ASP A 13 -0.53 -10.69 20.49
C ASP A 13 -1.00 -9.79 21.65
N GLU A 14 -0.89 -8.47 21.49
CA GLU A 14 -1.45 -7.45 22.40
C GLU A 14 -2.96 -7.22 22.20
N GLY A 15 -3.60 -7.94 21.27
CA GLY A 15 -5.04 -7.89 21.02
C GLY A 15 -5.51 -6.73 20.12
N LEU A 16 -4.58 -6.01 19.47
CA LEU A 16 -4.93 -4.96 18.51
C LEU A 16 -5.42 -5.58 17.20
N GLN A 17 -6.45 -4.97 16.62
CA GLN A 17 -6.96 -5.33 15.30
C GLN A 17 -6.48 -4.29 14.29
N LEU A 18 -5.48 -4.67 13.50
CA LEU A 18 -4.88 -3.82 12.47
C LEU A 18 -5.17 -4.38 11.08
N PRO A 19 -5.24 -3.53 10.03
CA PRO A 19 -5.54 -3.99 8.68
C PRO A 19 -4.38 -4.83 8.11
N TYR A 20 -4.72 -5.97 7.50
CA TYR A 20 -3.78 -6.84 6.77
C TYR A 20 -4.52 -7.72 5.76
N ALA A 21 -3.78 -8.28 4.80
CA ALA A 21 -4.28 -9.31 3.90
C ALA A 21 -3.24 -10.42 3.67
N CYS A 22 -2.21 -10.17 2.85
CA CYS A 22 -1.31 -11.25 2.42
C CYS A 22 -0.30 -11.73 3.47
N ARG A 23 0.08 -10.87 4.43
CA ARG A 23 1.14 -11.11 5.45
C ARG A 23 2.54 -11.47 4.91
N MET A 24 2.77 -11.31 3.62
CA MET A 24 4.03 -11.67 2.93
C MET A 24 4.75 -10.45 2.34
N GLY A 25 4.31 -9.24 2.68
CA GLY A 25 4.90 -8.01 2.16
C GLY A 25 4.57 -7.69 0.70
N CYS A 26 3.61 -8.39 0.08
CA CYS A 26 3.28 -8.23 -1.36
C CYS A 26 2.07 -7.32 -1.64
N CYS A 27 1.20 -7.09 -0.67
CA CYS A 27 0.04 -6.20 -0.80
C CYS A 27 0.22 -4.92 0.03
N THR A 28 -0.69 -3.97 -0.12
CA THR A 28 -0.66 -2.67 0.59
C THR A 28 -1.65 -2.57 1.76
N ALA A 29 -2.48 -3.59 2.00
CA ALA A 29 -3.46 -3.61 3.10
C ALA A 29 -2.89 -3.34 4.51
N CYS A 30 -1.61 -3.68 4.77
CA CYS A 30 -0.95 -3.42 6.05
C CYS A 30 -0.02 -2.21 6.02
N ALA A 31 -0.23 -1.31 5.07
CA ALA A 31 0.62 -0.14 4.93
C ALA A 31 0.43 0.82 6.10
N VAL A 32 1.54 1.44 6.47
CA VAL A 32 1.63 2.45 7.53
C VAL A 32 2.56 3.57 7.09
N ARG A 33 2.35 4.75 7.66
CA ARG A 33 3.29 5.86 7.57
C ARG A 33 4.10 5.96 8.85
N ILE A 34 5.41 5.98 8.71
CA ILE A 34 6.36 6.18 9.80
C ILE A 34 6.35 7.67 10.16
N LYS A 35 5.85 7.99 11.36
CA LYS A 35 5.82 9.36 11.90
C LYS A 35 7.09 9.67 12.67
N GLU A 36 7.59 8.68 13.42
CA GLU A 36 8.80 8.78 14.22
C GLU A 36 9.54 7.43 14.23
N GLY A 37 10.87 7.50 14.29
CA GLY A 37 11.75 6.34 14.37
C GLY A 37 12.12 5.69 13.04
N ALA A 38 12.66 4.48 13.10
CA ALA A 38 13.11 3.72 11.93
C ALA A 38 12.65 2.26 12.00
N MET A 39 12.23 1.74 10.84
CA MET A 39 11.78 0.36 10.64
C MET A 39 12.62 -0.30 9.56
N HIS A 40 12.97 -1.57 9.76
CA HIS A 40 13.56 -2.40 8.71
C HIS A 40 12.49 -3.29 8.08
N GLN A 41 12.42 -3.30 6.75
CA GLN A 41 11.37 -3.98 5.98
C GLN A 41 11.87 -4.50 4.62
N PRO A 42 12.83 -5.45 4.61
CA PRO A 42 13.48 -5.90 3.38
C PRO A 42 12.52 -6.73 2.52
N GLU A 43 11.54 -7.41 3.11
CA GLU A 43 10.52 -8.20 2.38
C GLU A 43 9.31 -7.36 1.92
N ALA A 44 9.31 -6.03 2.11
CA ALA A 44 8.23 -5.17 1.65
C ALA A 44 8.26 -4.94 0.14
N LEU A 45 7.87 -5.94 -0.65
CA LEU A 45 7.86 -5.93 -2.11
C LEU A 45 6.65 -5.17 -2.70
N GLY A 46 5.56 -5.05 -1.96
CA GLY A 46 4.30 -4.45 -2.40
C GLY A 46 4.31 -2.92 -2.47
N ILE A 47 5.38 -2.28 -1.99
CA ILE A 47 5.53 -0.82 -2.03
C ILE A 47 6.83 -0.40 -2.74
N SER A 48 6.76 0.68 -3.53
CA SER A 48 7.88 1.20 -4.30
C SER A 48 9.00 1.76 -3.40
N LYS A 49 10.20 1.94 -3.98
CA LYS A 49 11.33 2.53 -3.26
C LYS A 49 11.04 3.98 -2.88
N GLU A 50 10.37 4.71 -3.76
CA GLU A 50 9.98 6.10 -3.59
C GLU A 50 9.02 6.26 -2.41
N LEU A 51 8.05 5.35 -2.26
CA LEU A 51 7.15 5.35 -1.12
C LEU A 51 7.86 5.02 0.18
N LYS A 52 8.80 4.06 0.16
CA LYS A 52 9.65 3.78 1.34
C LYS A 52 10.44 5.03 1.76
N GLU A 53 10.99 5.77 0.81
CA GLU A 53 11.72 7.03 1.07
C GLU A 53 10.80 8.14 1.61
N GLN A 54 9.52 8.15 1.22
CA GLN A 54 8.49 9.05 1.77
C GLN A 54 7.99 8.64 3.17
N GLY A 55 8.55 7.56 3.73
CA GLY A 55 8.22 7.08 5.08
C GLY A 55 7.07 6.09 5.12
N TYR A 56 6.68 5.49 3.99
CA TYR A 56 5.72 4.38 4.00
C TYR A 56 6.41 3.05 4.29
N GLY A 57 5.66 2.13 4.89
CA GLY A 57 6.13 0.78 5.14
C GLY A 57 5.03 -0.24 5.35
N LEU A 58 5.40 -1.51 5.37
CA LEU A 58 4.49 -2.63 5.58
C LEU A 58 4.74 -3.27 6.94
N MET A 59 3.82 -3.07 7.89
CA MET A 59 4.01 -3.55 9.27
C MET A 59 3.99 -5.09 9.41
N CYS A 60 3.46 -5.81 8.41
CA CYS A 60 3.43 -7.29 8.42
C CYS A 60 4.80 -7.94 8.22
N VAL A 61 5.75 -7.21 7.63
CA VAL A 61 7.13 -7.65 7.37
C VAL A 61 8.14 -6.60 7.86
N GLY A 62 7.68 -5.70 8.72
CA GLY A 62 8.48 -4.61 9.28
C GLY A 62 8.82 -4.90 10.74
N TYR A 63 10.08 -4.67 11.13
CA TYR A 63 10.50 -4.70 12.52
C TYR A 63 11.15 -3.38 12.94
N PRO A 64 10.94 -2.93 14.19
CA PRO A 64 11.51 -1.68 14.69
C PRO A 64 13.03 -1.76 14.79
N LEU A 65 13.71 -0.70 14.36
CA LEU A 65 15.13 -0.45 14.67
C LEU A 65 15.29 0.52 15.84
N THR A 66 14.28 1.35 16.09
CA THR A 66 14.17 2.29 17.21
C THR A 66 12.73 2.26 17.72
N ASP A 67 12.43 3.05 18.76
CA ASP A 67 11.05 3.37 19.12
C ASP A 67 10.34 3.95 17.89
N LEU A 68 9.11 3.50 17.62
CA LEU A 68 8.33 3.81 16.42
C LEU A 68 7.00 4.46 16.77
N VAL A 69 6.63 5.47 15.99
CA VAL A 69 5.25 5.96 15.89
C VAL A 69 4.77 5.74 14.46
N LEU A 70 3.71 4.93 14.31
CA LEU A 70 3.15 4.55 13.01
C LEU A 70 1.71 5.03 12.92
N GLU A 71 1.34 5.51 11.73
CA GLU A 71 -0.02 5.89 11.37
C GLU A 71 -0.54 4.88 10.35
N THR A 72 -1.69 4.26 10.61
CA THR A 72 -2.36 3.41 9.62
C THR A 72 -2.86 4.25 8.46
N VAL A 73 -2.66 3.79 7.23
CA VAL A 73 -3.16 4.45 6.02
C VAL A 73 -4.17 3.55 5.32
N SER A 74 -5.08 4.14 4.55
CA SER A 74 -6.01 3.34 3.74
C SER A 74 -5.25 2.64 2.61
N GLU A 75 -5.74 1.47 2.20
CA GLU A 75 -5.16 0.74 1.07
C GLU A 75 -5.20 1.59 -0.22
N ASP A 76 -6.30 2.33 -0.41
CA ASP A 76 -6.53 3.23 -1.55
C ASP A 76 -5.46 4.34 -1.62
N GLU A 77 -5.07 4.94 -0.50
CA GLU A 77 -4.06 6.02 -0.48
C GLU A 77 -2.73 5.54 -1.06
N VAL A 78 -2.28 4.36 -0.63
CA VAL A 78 -1.00 3.79 -1.10
C VAL A 78 -1.09 3.36 -2.54
N TYR A 79 -2.25 2.82 -2.95
CA TYR A 79 -2.51 2.45 -4.34
C TYR A 79 -2.45 3.67 -5.27
N GLU A 80 -3.14 4.76 -4.90
CA GLU A 80 -3.16 6.00 -5.68
C GLU A 80 -1.78 6.65 -5.77
N LEU A 81 -1.03 6.68 -4.68
CA LEU A 81 0.33 7.24 -4.70
C LEU A 81 1.30 6.39 -5.55
N GLN A 82 1.11 5.07 -5.59
CA GLN A 82 2.00 4.18 -6.35
C GLN A 82 1.62 4.08 -7.83
N PHE A 83 0.33 4.08 -8.14
CA PHE A 83 -0.17 3.73 -9.47
C PHE A 83 -1.08 4.78 -10.11
N GLY A 84 -1.66 5.70 -9.34
CA GLY A 84 -2.64 6.67 -9.83
C GLY A 84 -2.09 7.54 -10.95
N GLU A 85 -0.87 8.08 -10.79
CA GLU A 85 -0.24 8.85 -11.87
C GLU A 85 0.09 8.01 -13.11
N TYR A 86 0.48 6.75 -12.93
CA TYR A 86 0.86 5.87 -14.04
C TYR A 86 -0.37 5.52 -14.89
N PHE A 87 -1.44 5.09 -14.24
CA PHE A 87 -2.69 4.78 -14.93
C PHE A 87 -3.31 6.03 -15.57
N ALA A 88 -3.30 7.19 -14.89
CA ALA A 88 -3.78 8.44 -15.47
C ALA A 88 -2.97 8.84 -16.72
N LYS A 89 -1.64 8.72 -16.68
CA LYS A 89 -0.78 9.00 -17.85
C LYS A 89 -1.04 8.01 -18.99
N GLN A 90 -1.16 6.72 -18.69
CA GLN A 90 -1.43 5.70 -19.69
C GLN A 90 -2.82 5.81 -20.32
N ALA A 91 -3.83 6.17 -19.52
CA ALA A 91 -5.20 6.38 -20.00
C ALA A 91 -5.30 7.55 -20.99
N LEU A 92 -4.42 8.56 -20.83
CA LEU A 92 -4.37 9.76 -21.67
C LEU A 92 -3.35 9.66 -22.81
N ASP A 93 -2.55 8.59 -22.89
CA ASP A 93 -1.53 8.42 -23.91
C ASP A 93 -2.15 7.96 -25.25
N PRO A 94 -2.14 8.81 -26.31
CA PRO A 94 -2.74 8.46 -27.59
C PRO A 94 -2.03 7.29 -28.29
N THR A 95 -0.80 6.95 -27.90
CA THR A 95 -0.07 5.79 -28.43
C THR A 95 -0.43 4.49 -27.73
N ASN A 96 -1.00 4.56 -26.52
CA ASN A 96 -1.49 3.42 -25.75
C ASN A 96 -2.99 3.14 -25.98
N ALA A 97 -3.68 3.98 -26.76
CA ALA A 97 -5.12 3.89 -27.02
C ALA A 97 -5.61 2.51 -27.51
N VAL A 98 -4.75 1.75 -28.20
CA VAL A 98 -5.07 0.39 -28.69
C VAL A 98 -5.13 -0.65 -27.57
N ASN A 99 -4.46 -0.39 -26.43
CA ASN A 99 -4.42 -1.29 -25.27
C ASN A 99 -5.41 -0.87 -24.16
N ILE A 100 -6.18 0.19 -24.38
CA ILE A 100 -7.18 0.68 -23.45
C ILE A 100 -8.54 0.17 -23.94
N GLU A 101 -9.00 -0.93 -23.37
CA GLU A 101 -10.39 -1.35 -23.53
C GLU A 101 -11.24 -0.53 -22.56
N HIS A 102 -11.98 0.44 -23.08
CA HIS A 102 -13.06 1.08 -22.33
C HIS A 102 -14.21 0.08 -22.25
N ASP A 103 -14.46 -0.46 -21.06
CA ASP A 103 -15.69 -1.21 -20.81
C ASP A 103 -16.84 -0.17 -20.78
N ASP A 104 -17.49 -0.03 -21.93
CA ASP A 104 -18.59 0.91 -22.17
C ASP A 104 -19.76 0.72 -21.20
N TYR A 105 -19.75 -0.34 -20.39
CA TYR A 105 -20.68 -0.57 -19.29
C TYR A 105 -20.71 0.57 -18.26
N ALA A 106 -19.56 1.20 -17.97
CA ALA A 106 -19.55 2.37 -17.06
C ALA A 106 -20.25 3.60 -17.69
N LEU A 107 -20.12 3.76 -19.01
CA LEU A 107 -20.77 4.82 -19.79
C LEU A 107 -22.27 4.57 -19.96
N SER A 108 -22.70 3.32 -20.13
CA SER A 108 -24.13 2.98 -20.21
C SER A 108 -24.86 3.24 -18.90
N ILE A 109 -24.24 2.93 -17.75
CA ILE A 109 -24.78 3.28 -16.42
C ILE A 109 -24.85 4.81 -16.24
N ALA A 110 -23.79 5.54 -16.61
CA ALA A 110 -23.76 6.99 -16.48
C ALA A 110 -24.79 7.70 -17.38
N ASN A 111 -25.05 7.14 -18.57
CA ASN A 111 -26.02 7.68 -19.51
C ASN A 111 -27.45 7.17 -19.28
N MET A 112 -27.67 6.25 -18.33
CA MET A 112 -28.99 5.67 -18.02
C MET A 112 -29.73 5.14 -19.26
N ASP A 113 -29.00 4.63 -20.25
CA ASP A 113 -29.60 3.94 -21.38
C ASP A 113 -29.78 2.46 -20.99
N GLU A 114 -30.99 2.11 -20.54
CA GLU A 114 -31.46 0.71 -20.39
C GLU A 114 -31.62 0.02 -21.75
#